data_AF-A0A7S4FU02-F1
#
_entry.id   AF-A0A7S4FU02-F1
#
_cell.length_a   1.000
_cell.length_b   1.000
_cell.length_c   1.000
_cell.angle_alpha   90.00
_cell.angle_beta   90.00
_cell.angle_gamma   90.00
#
_symmetry.space_group_name_H-M   'P 1'
#
loop_
_entity.id
_entity.type
_entity.pdbx_description
1 polymer ?
#
loop_
_entity_poly.entity_id
_entity_poly.type
_entity_poly.pdbx_seq_one_letter_code
_entity_poly.pdbx_strand_id
1 'polypeptide(L)'
;LIDNIGDHAFKARSWLCGGNLTRPHHIITYRGNSYNHYLLAQNPEYAARIEELFGTRSQYTRMIRIMKYLFGAPQEHYKEGVQRLLDIWEWNKYTHHVAVQFRTFRGDPSYSQMMRYKEPTWQCVMKQVAGLGLSPAKTMIFYTTDDKTNVDAGLVKLAPYGAVVMKKNHTLWGYKVGVLDWLVLTKVDILISTGTTYPMSAHYL
;
A
#
# COMPACT_ATOMS: atom_id res chain seq x y z
N LEU A 1 23.17 -0.73 15.86
CA LEU A 1 21.73 -1.04 16.00
C LEU A 1 20.97 -0.01 15.16
N ILE A 2 20.84 -0.11 13.84
CA ILE A 2 20.47 -1.25 13.00
C ILE A 2 21.32 -1.17 11.72
N ASP A 3 22.21 -2.15 11.53
CA ASP A 3 22.84 -2.45 10.25
C ASP A 3 22.01 -3.54 9.56
N ASN A 4 21.95 -3.50 8.22
CA ASN A 4 21.29 -4.45 7.30
C ASN A 4 19.77 -4.34 7.06
N ILE A 5 19.34 -3.27 6.38
CA ILE A 5 18.20 -3.36 5.44
C ILE A 5 18.55 -2.60 4.15
N GLY A 6 18.37 -3.28 3.01
CA GLY A 6 18.93 -2.99 1.68
C GLY A 6 18.80 -1.57 1.12
N ASP A 7 19.64 -1.31 0.13
CA ASP A 7 20.09 0.02 -0.30
C ASP A 7 19.11 0.79 -1.19
N HIS A 8 18.57 1.88 -0.65
CA HIS A 8 18.19 3.08 -1.42
C HIS A 8 18.49 4.33 -0.58
N ALA A 9 19.68 4.91 -0.74
CA ALA A 9 20.01 6.20 -0.13
C ALA A 9 19.49 7.33 -1.03
N PHE A 10 18.54 8.13 -0.56
CA PHE A 10 18.18 9.38 -1.22
C PHE A 10 18.90 10.55 -0.54
N LYS A 11 19.64 11.34 -1.31
CA LYS A 11 20.22 12.61 -0.85
C LYS A 11 19.17 13.71 -1.01
N ALA A 12 18.50 14.09 0.07
CA ALA A 12 17.67 15.29 0.07
C ALA A 12 18.58 16.52 0.18
N ARG A 13 18.53 17.41 -0.82
CA ARG A 13 19.12 18.76 -0.72
C ARG A 13 17.99 19.72 -0.38
N SER A 14 18.03 20.36 0.78
CA SER A 14 17.13 21.48 1.06
C SER A 14 17.68 22.75 0.41
N TRP A 15 16.80 23.52 -0.23
CA TRP A 15 17.08 24.87 -0.69
C TRP A 15 16.30 25.82 0.21
N LEU A 16 16.99 26.54 1.09
CA LEU A 16 16.44 27.71 1.74
C LEU A 16 16.88 28.92 0.91
N CYS A 17 16.04 29.33 -0.05
CA CYS A 17 16.24 30.58 -0.76
C CYS A 17 15.69 31.72 0.10
N GLY A 18 16.56 32.34 0.91
CA GLY A 18 16.21 33.51 1.70
C GLY A 18 17.28 33.88 2.72
N GLY A 19 18.09 34.88 2.39
CA GLY A 19 18.94 35.62 3.34
C GLY A 19 20.30 34.97 3.67
N ASN A 20 21.36 35.78 3.67
CA ASN A 20 22.75 35.52 4.07
C ASN A 20 22.96 34.42 5.14
N LEU A 21 22.93 33.14 4.73
CA LEU A 21 23.31 32.00 5.56
C LEU A 21 24.61 31.38 5.03
N THR A 22 25.74 31.99 5.38
CA THR A 22 27.06 31.36 5.32
C THR A 22 27.26 30.42 6.51
N ARG A 23 26.44 29.37 6.64
CA ARG A 23 26.73 28.25 7.55
C ARG A 23 27.12 27.02 6.73
N PRO A 24 28.10 26.22 7.19
CA PRO A 24 28.48 24.99 6.50
C PRO A 24 27.23 24.12 6.30
N HIS A 25 27.04 23.66 5.07
CA HIS A 25 25.91 22.82 4.71
C HIS A 25 26.02 21.52 5.50
N HIS A 26 25.19 21.34 6.53
CA HIS A 26 25.07 20.05 7.19
C HIS A 26 24.32 19.12 6.24
N ILE A 27 25.05 18.28 5.50
CA ILE A 27 24.46 17.20 4.72
C ILE A 27 23.96 16.15 5.71
N ILE A 28 22.66 16.17 5.98
CA ILE A 28 22.01 15.10 6.72
C ILE A 28 21.75 13.95 5.73
N THR A 29 22.48 12.85 5.89
CA THR A 29 22.20 11.62 5.16
C THR A 29 21.26 10.77 6.00
N TYR A 30 20.03 10.57 5.53
CA TYR A 30 19.02 9.78 6.22
C TYR A 30 18.86 8.41 5.54
N ARG A 31 19.00 7.33 6.31
CA ARG A 31 18.68 5.96 5.90
C ARG A 31 17.55 5.45 6.78
N GLY A 32 16.40 5.13 6.19
CA GLY A 32 15.25 4.62 6.93
C GLY A 32 14.25 3.94 6.00
N ASN A 33 13.59 2.91 6.52
CA ASN A 33 12.56 2.12 5.84
C ASN A 33 11.24 2.07 6.64
N SER A 34 11.09 2.97 7.61
CA SER A 34 9.98 2.98 8.58
C SER A 34 9.17 4.27 8.48
N TYR A 35 7.87 4.16 8.75
CA TYR A 35 6.97 5.31 8.89
C TYR A 35 7.22 6.02 10.24
N ASN A 36 8.33 6.75 10.36
CA ASN A 36 8.76 7.38 11.62
C ASN A 36 8.09 8.73 11.93
N HIS A 37 7.19 9.21 11.08
CA HIS A 37 6.54 10.52 11.21
C HIS A 37 5.71 10.65 12.51
N TYR A 38 5.28 9.53 13.12
CA TYR A 38 4.59 9.56 14.40
C TYR A 38 5.48 10.03 15.56
N LEU A 39 6.77 9.71 15.52
CA LEU A 39 7.74 10.11 16.54
C LEU A 39 7.93 11.64 16.54
N LEU A 40 7.81 12.28 15.38
CA LEU A 40 7.85 13.73 15.28
C LEU A 40 6.68 14.38 16.03
N ALA A 41 5.51 13.77 16.00
CA ALA A 41 4.34 14.26 16.73
C ALA A 41 4.40 14.03 18.25
N GLN A 42 5.34 13.19 18.73
CA GLN A 42 5.59 13.00 20.16
C GLN A 42 6.54 14.05 20.75
N ASN A 43 7.29 14.76 19.90
CA ASN A 43 8.11 15.88 20.34
C ASN A 43 7.19 17.11 20.57
N PRO A 44 7.14 17.70 21.78
CA PRO A 44 6.25 18.82 22.09
C PRO A 44 6.45 20.05 21.19
N GLU A 45 7.68 20.33 20.77
CA GLU A 45 8.01 21.46 19.89
C GLU A 45 7.41 21.27 18.48
N TYR A 46 7.49 20.05 17.96
CA TYR A 46 6.95 19.73 16.63
C TYR A 46 5.45 19.45 16.65
N ALA A 47 4.91 18.95 17.76
CA ALA A 47 3.50 18.60 17.87
C ALA A 47 2.56 19.78 17.55
N ALA A 48 2.84 20.97 18.13
CA ALA A 48 2.06 22.18 17.87
C ALA A 48 2.11 22.60 16.40
N ARG A 49 3.31 22.55 15.80
CA ARG A 49 3.50 22.92 14.39
C ARG A 49 2.90 21.91 13.41
N ILE A 50 2.91 20.64 13.76
CA ILE A 50 2.24 19.57 12.99
C ILE A 50 0.73 19.77 13.02
N GLU A 51 0.16 20.12 14.17
CA GLU A 51 -1.26 20.41 14.28
C GLU A 51 -1.66 21.66 13.50
N GLU A 52 -0.85 22.72 13.55
CA GLU A 52 -1.04 23.93 12.73
C GLU A 52 -1.02 23.62 11.22
N LEU A 53 0.01 22.91 10.75
CA LEU A 53 0.19 22.60 9.31
C LEU A 53 -0.90 21.68 8.75
N PHE A 54 -1.33 20.69 9.52
CA PHE A 54 -2.26 19.67 9.04
C PHE A 54 -3.68 19.84 9.57
N GLY A 55 -3.94 20.76 10.51
CA GLY A 55 -5.23 20.90 11.17
C GLY A 55 -5.72 19.62 11.86
N THR A 56 -4.82 18.68 12.15
CA THR A 56 -5.17 17.38 12.75
C THR A 56 -3.97 16.69 13.41
N ARG A 57 -4.24 16.09 14.57
CA ARG A 57 -3.31 15.19 15.26
C ARG A 57 -3.36 13.75 14.73
N SER A 58 -4.33 13.41 13.89
CA SER A 58 -4.45 12.08 13.27
C SER A 58 -3.28 11.81 12.33
N GLN A 59 -2.42 10.85 12.68
CA GLN A 59 -1.33 10.38 11.81
C GLN A 59 -1.85 9.94 10.45
N TYR A 60 -2.96 9.22 10.45
CA TYR A 60 -3.60 8.70 9.24
C TYR A 60 -4.00 9.83 8.28
N THR A 61 -4.67 10.87 8.79
CA THR A 61 -5.09 12.03 7.96
C THR A 61 -3.90 12.81 7.43
N ARG A 62 -2.82 12.94 8.23
CA ARG A 62 -1.58 13.58 7.77
C ARG A 62 -0.92 12.80 6.66
N MET A 63 -0.82 11.48 6.80
CA MET A 63 -0.22 10.62 5.77
C MET A 63 -0.99 10.68 4.47
N ILE A 64 -2.33 10.71 4.49
CA ILE A 64 -3.12 10.92 3.27
C ILE A 64 -2.70 12.22 2.55
N ARG A 65 -2.62 13.34 3.28
CA ARG A 65 -2.26 14.63 2.69
C ARG A 65 -0.85 14.65 2.12
N ILE A 66 0.12 14.10 2.86
CA ILE A 66 1.52 14.00 2.42
C ILE A 66 1.62 13.13 1.17
N MET A 67 1.00 11.95 1.19
CA MET A 67 1.05 11.00 0.07
C MET A 67 0.38 11.58 -1.18
N LYS A 68 -0.78 12.25 -1.03
CA LYS A 68 -1.44 12.95 -2.14
C LYS A 68 -0.62 14.12 -2.68
N TYR A 69 0.03 14.89 -1.82
CA TYR A 69 0.91 15.98 -2.27
C TYR A 69 2.12 15.46 -3.06
N LEU A 70 2.75 14.38 -2.57
CA LEU A 70 3.96 13.82 -3.19
C LEU A 70 3.67 12.95 -4.42
N PHE A 71 2.54 12.24 -4.45
CA PHE A 71 2.26 11.18 -5.43
C PHE A 71 0.87 11.28 -6.10
N GLY A 72 0.04 12.28 -5.76
CA GLY A 72 -1.38 12.32 -6.13
C GLY A 72 -1.67 12.45 -7.63
N ALA A 73 -0.68 12.81 -8.44
CA ALA A 73 -0.76 12.72 -9.88
C ALA A 73 0.25 11.68 -10.41
N PRO A 74 -0.17 10.41 -10.64
CA PRO A 74 0.70 9.45 -11.31
C PRO A 74 1.06 9.97 -12.71
N GLN A 75 2.28 9.65 -13.17
CA GLN A 75 2.71 10.01 -14.52
C GLN A 75 1.77 9.40 -15.57
N GLU A 76 1.58 10.06 -16.72
CA GLU A 76 0.60 9.65 -17.75
C GLU A 76 0.72 8.17 -18.16
N HIS A 77 1.94 7.67 -18.35
CA HIS A 77 2.15 6.26 -18.71
C HIS A 77 1.66 5.26 -17.63
N TYR A 78 1.64 5.65 -16.36
CA TYR A 78 1.04 4.84 -15.29
C TYR A 78 -0.47 4.92 -15.32
N LYS A 79 -1.06 6.10 -15.61
CA LYS A 79 -2.51 6.24 -15.80
C LYS A 79 -3.00 5.35 -16.95
N GLU A 80 -2.33 5.41 -18.09
CA GLU A 80 -2.62 4.55 -19.25
C GLU A 80 -2.43 3.06 -18.94
N GLY A 81 -1.38 2.73 -18.17
CA GLY A 81 -1.14 1.36 -17.70
C GLY A 81 -2.29 0.85 -16.82
N VAL A 82 -2.74 1.65 -15.86
CA VAL A 82 -3.87 1.33 -15.00
C VAL A 82 -5.14 1.20 -15.83
N GLN A 83 -5.44 2.16 -16.71
CA GLN A 83 -6.66 2.12 -17.54
C GLN A 83 -6.72 0.84 -18.38
N ARG A 84 -5.63 0.46 -19.04
CA ARG A 84 -5.56 -0.81 -19.80
C ARG A 84 -5.85 -2.04 -18.95
N LEU A 85 -5.37 -2.08 -17.71
CA LEU A 85 -5.69 -3.18 -16.79
C LEU A 85 -7.18 -3.22 -16.46
N LEU A 86 -7.77 -2.06 -16.13
CA LEU A 86 -9.20 -1.94 -15.82
C LEU A 86 -10.06 -2.37 -17.02
N ASP A 87 -9.67 -2.01 -18.24
CA ASP A 87 -10.39 -2.40 -19.46
C ASP A 87 -10.32 -3.91 -19.69
N ILE A 88 -9.15 -4.53 -19.56
CA ILE A 88 -8.96 -5.99 -19.68
C ILE A 88 -9.81 -6.75 -18.66
N TRP A 89 -9.94 -6.20 -17.44
CA TRP A 89 -10.75 -6.79 -16.39
C TRP A 89 -12.24 -6.47 -16.53
N GLU A 90 -12.62 -5.64 -17.52
CA GLU A 90 -13.99 -5.19 -17.71
C GLU A 90 -14.54 -4.51 -16.44
N TRP A 91 -13.70 -3.71 -15.78
CA TRP A 91 -13.94 -3.08 -14.47
C TRP A 91 -15.34 -2.46 -14.33
N ASN A 92 -15.78 -1.75 -15.37
CA ASN A 92 -17.06 -1.02 -15.37
C ASN A 92 -18.31 -1.92 -15.47
N LYS A 93 -18.18 -3.24 -15.70
CA LYS A 93 -19.31 -4.18 -15.62
C LYS A 93 -19.76 -4.44 -14.18
N TYR A 94 -18.89 -4.17 -13.21
CA TYR A 94 -19.09 -4.46 -11.80
C TYR A 94 -19.42 -3.15 -11.06
N THR A 95 -20.34 -3.24 -10.11
CA THR A 95 -20.78 -2.12 -9.27
C THR A 95 -19.91 -1.98 -8.03
N HIS A 96 -19.30 -3.08 -7.59
CA HIS A 96 -18.44 -3.10 -6.41
C HIS A 96 -17.04 -3.61 -6.79
N HIS A 97 -16.03 -2.93 -6.28
CA HIS A 97 -14.63 -3.28 -6.50
C HIS A 97 -13.95 -3.49 -5.16
N VAL A 98 -13.61 -4.75 -4.87
CA VAL A 98 -12.96 -5.14 -3.62
C VAL A 98 -11.52 -5.56 -3.93
N ALA A 99 -10.55 -4.98 -3.24
CA ALA A 99 -9.19 -5.51 -3.25
C ALA A 99 -8.97 -6.43 -2.05
N VAL A 100 -8.39 -7.60 -2.32
CA VAL A 100 -7.88 -8.51 -1.29
C VAL A 100 -6.38 -8.65 -1.49
N GLN A 101 -5.61 -8.14 -0.53
CA GLN A 101 -4.17 -8.32 -0.48
C GLN A 101 -3.82 -9.34 0.61
N PHE A 102 -3.31 -10.48 0.18
CA PHE A 102 -2.92 -11.57 1.09
C PHE A 102 -1.42 -11.77 1.00
N ARG A 103 -0.70 -11.35 2.02
CA ARG A 103 0.75 -11.51 2.08
C ARG A 103 1.16 -12.53 3.13
N THR A 104 2.09 -13.43 2.77
CA THR A 104 2.82 -14.26 3.74
C THR A 104 4.28 -13.79 3.74
N PHE A 105 4.76 -13.22 4.84
CA PHE A 105 6.16 -12.78 5.00
C PHE A 105 7.13 -13.96 4.89
N ARG A 106 7.58 -14.29 3.67
CA ARG A 106 8.63 -15.29 3.43
C ARG A 106 9.98 -14.78 3.97
N GLY A 107 10.72 -15.64 4.65
CA GLY A 107 12.09 -15.36 5.12
C GLY A 107 12.21 -14.83 6.56
N ASP A 108 11.09 -14.59 7.23
CA ASP A 108 11.07 -14.32 8.67
C ASP A 108 11.15 -15.66 9.44
N PRO A 109 11.92 -15.80 10.53
CA PRO A 109 11.90 -16.97 11.41
C PRO A 109 10.47 -17.34 11.89
N SER A 110 9.56 -16.37 11.92
CA SER A 110 8.13 -16.54 12.18
C SER A 110 7.32 -17.10 11.00
N TYR A 111 7.91 -17.32 9.81
CA TYR A 111 7.21 -17.88 8.64
C TYR A 111 6.56 -19.23 8.94
N SER A 112 7.24 -20.10 9.71
CA SER A 112 6.69 -21.37 10.17
C SER A 112 5.52 -21.18 11.16
N GLN A 113 5.54 -20.12 11.97
CA GLN A 113 4.43 -19.75 12.85
C GLN A 113 3.26 -19.14 12.05
N MET A 114 3.53 -18.31 11.04
CA MET A 114 2.50 -17.75 10.17
C MET A 114 1.84 -18.75 9.24
N MET A 115 2.54 -19.81 8.82
CA MET A 115 1.89 -20.92 8.12
C MET A 115 0.79 -21.56 8.98
N ARG A 116 0.94 -21.56 10.33
CA ARG A 116 -0.14 -21.97 11.25
C ARG A 116 -1.33 -21.01 11.23
N TYR A 117 -1.09 -19.74 10.92
CA TYR A 117 -2.13 -18.71 10.83
C TYR A 117 -2.68 -18.51 9.40
N LYS A 118 -2.18 -19.24 8.39
CA LYS A 118 -2.64 -19.12 7.01
C LYS A 118 -4.15 -19.36 6.87
N GLU A 119 -4.65 -20.46 7.43
CA GLU A 119 -6.07 -20.80 7.37
C GLU A 119 -6.94 -19.85 8.22
N PRO A 120 -6.60 -19.53 9.48
CA PRO A 120 -7.28 -18.48 10.25
C PRO A 120 -7.31 -17.12 9.53
N THR A 121 -6.24 -16.75 8.83
CA THR A 121 -6.19 -15.49 8.06
C THR A 121 -7.15 -15.55 6.89
N TRP A 122 -7.21 -16.68 6.16
CA TRP A 122 -8.21 -16.88 5.11
C TRP A 122 -9.64 -16.83 5.64
N GLN A 123 -9.92 -17.48 6.76
CA GLN A 123 -11.24 -17.41 7.41
C GLN A 123 -11.60 -15.98 7.79
N CYS A 124 -10.64 -15.20 8.30
CA CYS A 124 -10.84 -13.78 8.59
C CYS A 124 -11.16 -12.99 7.31
N VAL A 125 -10.36 -13.13 6.25
CA VAL A 125 -10.58 -12.45 4.97
C VAL A 125 -11.94 -12.81 4.38
N MET A 126 -12.29 -14.09 4.30
CA MET A 126 -13.59 -14.54 3.79
C MET A 126 -14.74 -14.03 4.65
N LYS A 127 -14.59 -14.03 5.98
CA LYS A 127 -15.59 -13.45 6.89
C LYS A 127 -15.79 -11.95 6.64
N GLN A 128 -14.71 -11.19 6.41
CA GLN A 128 -14.81 -9.77 6.07
C GLN A 128 -15.50 -9.57 4.74
N VAL A 129 -15.10 -10.30 3.68
CA VAL A 129 -15.73 -10.20 2.34
C VAL A 129 -17.22 -10.59 2.40
N ALA A 130 -17.55 -11.70 3.06
CA ALA A 130 -18.93 -12.15 3.24
C ALA A 130 -19.77 -11.13 4.03
N GLY A 131 -19.18 -10.52 5.06
CA GLY A 131 -19.82 -9.50 5.89
C GLY A 131 -20.17 -8.21 5.16
N LEU A 132 -19.65 -7.97 3.95
CA LEU A 132 -20.00 -6.81 3.14
C LEU A 132 -21.42 -6.91 2.54
N GLY A 133 -21.99 -8.12 2.44
CA GLY A 133 -23.34 -8.33 1.90
C GLY A 133 -23.50 -7.94 0.43
N LEU A 134 -22.40 -7.90 -0.34
CA LEU A 134 -22.41 -7.50 -1.74
C LEU A 134 -22.91 -8.61 -2.66
N SER A 135 -23.57 -8.26 -3.76
CA SER A 135 -24.00 -9.23 -4.77
C SER A 135 -22.79 -9.77 -5.54
N PRO A 136 -22.52 -11.10 -5.55
CA PRO A 136 -21.38 -11.66 -6.26
C PRO A 136 -21.37 -11.34 -7.76
N ALA A 137 -22.54 -11.33 -8.41
CA ALA A 137 -22.68 -11.02 -9.84
C ALA A 137 -22.36 -9.56 -10.20
N LYS A 138 -22.29 -8.67 -9.21
CA LYS A 138 -21.98 -7.24 -9.35
C LYS A 138 -20.64 -6.87 -8.71
N THR A 139 -19.88 -7.84 -8.20
CA THR A 139 -18.65 -7.60 -7.45
C THR A 139 -17.45 -8.14 -8.21
N MET A 140 -16.44 -7.29 -8.39
CA MET A 140 -15.10 -7.68 -8.80
C MET A 140 -14.18 -7.75 -7.59
N ILE A 141 -13.39 -8.81 -7.52
CA ILE A 141 -12.37 -8.98 -6.47
C ILE A 141 -10.99 -8.94 -7.13
N PHE A 142 -10.23 -7.88 -6.89
CA PHE A 142 -8.83 -7.78 -7.25
C PHE A 142 -7.96 -8.43 -6.18
N TYR A 143 -7.44 -9.62 -6.49
CA TYR A 143 -6.66 -10.42 -5.56
C TYR A 143 -5.15 -10.34 -5.84
N THR A 144 -4.36 -10.04 -4.80
CA THR A 144 -2.90 -9.99 -4.88
C THR A 144 -2.23 -10.77 -3.75
N THR A 145 -1.16 -11.51 -4.10
CA THR A 145 -0.33 -12.28 -3.15
C THR A 145 1.10 -12.39 -3.68
N ASP A 146 2.09 -12.37 -2.80
CA ASP A 146 3.49 -12.65 -3.12
C ASP A 146 3.84 -14.15 -3.04
N ASP A 147 2.92 -14.95 -2.51
CA ASP A 147 3.08 -16.39 -2.34
C ASP A 147 2.27 -17.16 -3.38
N LYS A 148 3.01 -17.86 -4.26
CA LYS A 148 2.46 -18.70 -5.33
C LYS A 148 1.49 -19.78 -4.80
N THR A 149 1.65 -20.24 -3.56
CA THR A 149 0.74 -21.24 -2.98
C THR A 149 -0.61 -20.68 -2.55
N ASN A 150 -0.76 -19.35 -2.52
CA ASN A 150 -2.02 -18.67 -2.19
C ASN A 150 -2.80 -18.24 -3.44
N VAL A 151 -2.18 -18.31 -4.62
CA VAL A 151 -2.79 -17.95 -5.91
C VAL A 151 -4.05 -18.75 -6.15
N ASP A 152 -3.92 -20.07 -6.18
CA ASP A 152 -5.04 -20.97 -6.47
C ASP A 152 -6.07 -20.95 -5.32
N ALA A 153 -5.57 -20.88 -4.08
CA ALA A 153 -6.43 -20.76 -2.92
C ALA A 153 -7.30 -19.49 -2.98
N GLY A 154 -6.75 -18.35 -3.38
CA GLY A 154 -7.50 -17.11 -3.51
C GLY A 154 -8.54 -17.16 -4.60
N LEU A 155 -8.22 -17.74 -5.76
CA LEU A 155 -9.22 -17.96 -6.82
C LEU A 155 -10.40 -18.78 -6.34
N VAL A 156 -10.13 -19.91 -5.68
CA VAL A 156 -11.18 -20.83 -5.23
C VAL A 156 -11.98 -20.23 -4.07
N LYS A 157 -11.29 -19.68 -3.06
CA LYS A 157 -11.93 -19.18 -1.84
C LYS A 157 -12.69 -17.87 -2.05
N LEU A 158 -12.30 -17.03 -3.00
CA LEU A 158 -12.94 -15.74 -3.25
C LEU A 158 -14.01 -15.78 -4.36
N ALA A 159 -14.00 -16.79 -5.24
CA ALA A 159 -14.98 -16.94 -6.32
C ALA A 159 -16.46 -16.91 -5.88
N PRO A 160 -16.86 -17.43 -4.70
CA PRO A 160 -18.25 -17.31 -4.24
C PRO A 160 -18.72 -15.87 -4.00
N TYR A 161 -17.80 -14.91 -3.86
CA TYR A 161 -18.10 -13.54 -3.49
C TYR A 161 -17.97 -12.54 -4.66
N GLY A 162 -17.47 -12.96 -5.81
CA GLY A 162 -17.34 -12.10 -6.98
C GLY A 162 -16.43 -12.65 -8.06
N ALA A 163 -16.33 -11.90 -9.16
CA ALA A 163 -15.39 -12.21 -10.23
C ALA A 163 -13.95 -11.90 -9.76
N VAL A 164 -13.17 -12.95 -9.53
CA VAL A 164 -11.79 -12.81 -9.04
C VAL A 164 -10.86 -12.54 -10.21
N VAL A 165 -10.29 -11.33 -10.24
CA VAL A 165 -9.18 -10.99 -11.12
C VAL A 165 -7.89 -11.04 -10.31
N MET A 166 -6.90 -11.75 -10.84
CA MET A 166 -5.63 -11.96 -10.15
C MET A 166 -4.49 -11.81 -11.13
N LYS A 167 -3.38 -11.28 -10.63
CA LYS A 167 -2.12 -11.23 -11.35
C LYS A 167 -1.31 -12.51 -11.13
N LYS A 168 -1.16 -13.31 -12.19
CA LYS A 168 -0.44 -14.60 -12.16
C LYS A 168 1.09 -14.48 -12.18
N ASN A 169 1.65 -13.31 -12.53
CA ASN A 169 3.10 -13.13 -12.71
C ASN A 169 3.80 -12.66 -11.43
N HIS A 170 4.27 -13.62 -10.64
CA HIS A 170 5.15 -13.39 -9.48
C HIS A 170 6.60 -13.03 -9.83
N THR A 171 6.99 -13.18 -11.11
CA THR A 171 8.39 -13.12 -11.56
C THR A 171 8.84 -11.73 -12.01
N LEU A 172 7.93 -10.75 -12.13
CA LEU A 172 8.26 -9.38 -12.50
C LEU A 172 7.80 -8.41 -11.40
N TRP A 173 8.47 -8.46 -10.25
CA TRP A 173 8.59 -7.32 -9.33
C TRP A 173 9.46 -6.21 -9.95
N GLY A 174 9.28 -5.93 -11.25
CA GLY A 174 9.79 -4.70 -11.82
C GLY A 174 9.05 -3.56 -11.14
N TYR A 175 9.77 -2.56 -10.62
CA TYR A 175 9.20 -1.41 -9.90
C TYR A 175 7.94 -0.83 -10.57
N LYS A 176 7.93 -0.74 -11.91
CA LYS A 176 6.79 -0.28 -12.71
C LYS A 176 5.51 -1.10 -12.50
N VAL A 177 5.65 -2.41 -12.35
CA VAL A 177 4.57 -3.39 -12.23
C VAL A 177 3.94 -3.33 -10.84
N GLY A 178 4.73 -3.04 -9.80
CA GLY A 178 4.23 -2.78 -8.45
C GLY A 178 3.51 -1.44 -8.31
N VAL A 179 3.96 -0.40 -9.02
CA VAL A 179 3.28 0.91 -9.03
C VAL A 179 1.90 0.81 -9.69
N LEU A 180 1.74 0.04 -10.77
CA LEU A 180 0.42 -0.15 -11.40
C LEU A 180 -0.57 -0.85 -10.47
N ASP A 181 -0.15 -1.93 -9.81
CA ASP A 181 -1.00 -2.63 -8.83
C ASP A 181 -1.37 -1.69 -7.68
N TRP A 182 -0.40 -0.93 -7.19
CA TRP A 182 -0.61 0.06 -6.14
C TRP A 182 -1.68 1.09 -6.53
N LEU A 183 -1.61 1.62 -7.75
CA LEU A 183 -2.60 2.58 -8.28
C LEU A 183 -3.98 1.95 -8.58
N VAL A 184 -4.04 0.64 -8.86
CA VAL A 184 -5.33 -0.08 -8.92
C VAL A 184 -5.93 -0.17 -7.52
N LEU A 185 -5.12 -0.46 -6.49
CA LEU A 185 -5.58 -0.54 -5.11
C LEU A 185 -6.17 0.78 -4.60
N THR A 186 -5.79 1.94 -5.13
CA THR A 186 -6.38 3.25 -4.76
C THR A 186 -7.75 3.49 -5.42
N LYS A 187 -8.18 2.64 -6.34
CA LYS A 187 -9.45 2.79 -7.09
C LYS A 187 -10.56 1.88 -6.58
N VAL A 188 -10.26 0.97 -5.65
CA VAL A 188 -11.23 0.02 -5.09
C VAL A 188 -12.13 0.72 -4.08
N ASP A 189 -13.35 0.23 -3.90
CA ASP A 189 -14.24 0.72 -2.86
C ASP A 189 -13.79 0.24 -1.48
N ILE A 190 -13.27 -0.99 -1.43
CA ILE A 190 -12.95 -1.70 -0.18
C ILE A 190 -11.61 -2.40 -0.33
N LEU A 191 -10.69 -2.17 0.63
CA LEU A 191 -9.39 -2.82 0.70
C LEU A 191 -9.31 -3.71 1.96
N ILE A 192 -9.19 -5.01 1.75
CA ILE A 192 -8.91 -6.00 2.79
C ILE A 192 -7.45 -6.44 2.66
N SER A 193 -6.65 -6.27 3.71
CA SER A 193 -5.22 -6.61 3.66
C SER A 193 -4.71 -7.26 4.94
N THR A 194 -3.62 -8.04 4.83
CA THR A 194 -2.94 -8.66 5.99
C THR A 194 -1.95 -7.72 6.69
N GLY A 195 -2.10 -6.40 6.55
CA GLY A 195 -1.40 -5.41 7.39
C GLY A 195 0.06 -5.13 7.02
N THR A 196 0.38 -5.01 5.73
CA THR A 196 1.76 -4.70 5.28
C THR A 196 1.90 -3.24 4.85
N THR A 197 3.14 -2.74 4.68
CA THR A 197 3.37 -1.35 4.23
C THR A 197 2.82 -1.07 2.83
N TYR A 198 2.78 -2.08 1.97
CA TYR A 198 2.27 -2.00 0.60
C TYR A 198 0.78 -1.58 0.52
N PRO A 199 -0.18 -2.29 1.14
CA PRO A 199 -1.58 -1.88 1.17
C PRO A 199 -1.79 -0.62 2.02
N MET A 200 -0.97 -0.35 3.05
CA MET A 200 -1.06 0.93 3.78
C MET A 200 -0.78 2.13 2.88
N SER A 201 0.24 2.05 2.03
CA SER A 201 0.52 3.11 1.07
C SER A 201 -0.67 3.33 0.13
N ALA A 202 -1.38 2.26 -0.28
CA ALA A 202 -2.53 2.36 -1.17
C ALA A 202 -3.71 2.99 -0.45
N HIS A 203 -3.91 2.60 0.81
CA HIS A 203 -4.96 3.14 1.66
C HIS A 203 -4.79 4.65 1.94
N TYR A 204 -3.56 5.17 1.95
CA TYR A 204 -3.31 6.61 2.11
C TYR A 204 -3.56 7.42 0.84
N LEU A 205 -3.45 6.82 -0.35
CA LEU A 205 -3.66 7.52 -1.62
C LEU A 205 -5.14 7.52 -2.01
#